data_AF-A0A955XNC9-F1
#
_entry.id   AF-A0A955XNC9-F1
#
_cell.length_a   1.000
_cell.length_b   1.000
_cell.length_c   1.000
_cell.angle_alpha   90.00
_cell.angle_beta   90.00
_cell.angle_gamma   90.00
#
_symmetry.space_group_name_H-M   'P 1'
#
loop_
_entity.id
_entity.type
_entity.pdbx_description
1 polymer ?
#
loop_
_entity_poly.entity_id
_entity_poly.type
_entity_poly.pdbx_seq_one_letter_code
_entity_poly.pdbx_strand_id
1 'polypeptide(L)'
;MSTLSVAGVQPDIAWEQPETNLTRADDAVARAAADGARLVVLPEMFATGFSMNAQAMASHADTIAAWVSEAARRHGVWLIAGLAVPGEARPRN
;
A
#
# COMPACT_ATOMS: atom_id res chain seq x y z
N MET A 1 25.10 10.48 -14.19
CA MET A 1 24.31 9.55 -13.34
C MET A 1 23.08 10.31 -12.87
N SER A 2 21.88 9.76 -13.03
CA SER A 2 20.65 10.33 -12.46
C SER A 2 20.40 9.74 -11.07
N THR A 3 20.00 10.58 -10.11
CA THR A 3 19.62 10.16 -8.76
C THR A 3 18.14 9.80 -8.72
N LEU A 4 17.77 8.72 -8.01
CA LEU A 4 16.38 8.37 -7.70
C LEU A 4 16.09 8.72 -6.25
N SER A 5 15.10 9.58 -6.01
CA SER A 5 14.61 9.88 -4.66
C SER A 5 13.60 8.82 -4.22
N VAL A 6 13.81 8.25 -3.03
CA VAL A 6 13.01 7.17 -2.47
C VAL A 6 12.48 7.59 -1.11
N ALA A 7 11.21 7.30 -0.84
CA ALA A 7 10.59 7.51 0.46
C ALA A 7 10.04 6.19 1.03
N GLY A 8 10.39 5.89 2.28
CA GLY A 8 9.63 4.94 3.09
C GLY A 8 8.59 5.71 3.87
N VAL A 9 7.32 5.33 3.77
CA VAL A 9 6.23 5.98 4.50
C VAL A 9 5.75 5.10 5.65
N GLN A 10 5.35 5.72 6.76
CA GLN A 10 4.93 5.03 7.97
C GLN A 10 3.60 5.61 8.49
N PRO A 11 2.49 5.43 7.77
CA PRO A 11 1.18 5.80 8.27
C PRO A 11 0.82 4.94 9.50
N ASP A 12 0.03 5.50 10.41
CA ASP A 12 -0.61 4.72 11.47
C ASP A 12 -1.65 3.79 10.84
N ILE A 13 -1.50 2.48 11.01
CA ILE A 13 -2.37 1.47 10.38
C ILE A 13 -3.55 1.17 11.31
N ALA A 14 -4.75 1.43 10.83
CA ALA A 14 -5.99 1.00 11.47
C ALA A 14 -6.20 -0.50 11.25
N TRP A 15 -6.23 -1.29 12.33
CA TRP A 15 -6.35 -2.75 12.25
C TRP A 15 -7.59 -3.19 11.46
N GLU A 16 -7.40 -4.04 10.43
CA GLU A 16 -8.45 -4.64 9.60
C GLU A 16 -9.41 -3.63 8.94
N GLN A 17 -8.96 -2.39 8.71
CA GLN A 17 -9.78 -1.33 8.10
C GLN A 17 -9.20 -0.83 6.75
N PRO A 18 -9.38 -1.59 5.64
CA PRO A 18 -8.90 -1.24 4.31
C PRO A 18 -9.17 0.19 3.88
N GLU A 19 -10.42 0.63 3.91
CA GLU A 19 -10.80 1.96 3.39
C GLU A 19 -10.11 3.11 4.13
N THR A 20 -10.00 3.00 5.45
CA THR A 20 -9.28 3.97 6.29
C THR A 20 -7.79 3.98 5.94
N ASN A 21 -7.19 2.80 5.80
CA ASN A 21 -5.77 2.69 5.51
C ASN A 21 -5.41 3.12 4.09
N LEU A 22 -6.27 2.86 3.10
CA LEU A 22 -6.09 3.36 1.73
C LEU A 22 -6.11 4.90 1.70
N THR A 23 -6.98 5.53 2.50
CA THR A 23 -7.00 7.00 2.64
C THR A 23 -5.70 7.51 3.27
N ARG A 24 -5.27 6.92 4.39
CA ARG A 24 -4.01 7.30 5.07
C ARG A 24 -2.78 7.06 4.19
N ALA A 25 -2.78 5.99 3.40
CA ALA A 25 -1.72 5.69 2.46
C ALA A 25 -1.69 6.72 1.31
N ASP A 26 -2.85 7.15 0.79
CA ASP A 26 -2.91 8.19 -0.25
C ASP A 26 -2.29 9.50 0.24
N ASP A 27 -2.65 9.92 1.46
CA ASP A 27 -2.08 11.12 2.08
C ASP A 27 -0.55 11.03 2.25
N ALA A 28 -0.05 9.87 2.67
CA ALA A 28 1.38 9.63 2.85
C ALA A 28 2.13 9.62 1.51
N VAL A 29 1.57 8.98 0.48
CA VAL A 29 2.12 8.94 -0.87
C VAL A 29 2.13 10.34 -1.49
N ALA A 30 1.04 11.10 -1.34
CA ALA A 30 0.92 12.47 -1.85
C ALA A 30 1.99 13.38 -1.25
N ARG A 31 2.22 13.30 0.06
CA ARG A 31 3.28 14.05 0.76
C ARG A 31 4.66 13.66 0.24
N ALA A 32 4.96 12.36 0.16
CA ALA A 32 6.24 11.88 -0.35
C ALA A 32 6.50 12.35 -1.79
N ALA A 33 5.49 12.31 -2.65
CA ALA A 33 5.57 12.81 -4.02
C ALA A 33 5.82 14.33 -4.06
N ALA A 34 5.12 15.11 -3.22
CA ALA A 34 5.34 16.55 -3.10
C ALA A 34 6.75 16.90 -2.61
N ASP A 35 7.34 16.07 -1.76
CA ASP A 35 8.73 16.19 -1.29
C ASP A 35 9.76 15.68 -2.33
N GLY A 36 9.31 15.27 -3.51
CA GLY A 36 10.16 14.91 -4.65
C GLY A 36 10.52 13.42 -4.75
N ALA A 37 9.90 12.54 -3.95
CA ALA A 37 10.09 11.10 -4.10
C ALA A 37 9.53 10.60 -5.44
N ARG A 38 10.23 9.63 -6.05
CA ARG A 38 9.81 8.96 -7.31
C ARG A 38 9.52 7.48 -7.11
N LEU A 39 10.02 6.90 -6.03
CA LEU A 39 9.66 5.59 -5.52
C LEU A 39 9.19 5.73 -4.08
N VAL A 40 8.00 5.24 -3.77
CA VAL A 40 7.45 5.22 -2.41
C VAL A 40 7.21 3.77 -1.97
N VAL A 41 7.70 3.42 -0.79
CA VAL A 41 7.57 2.09 -0.19
C VAL A 41 6.59 2.18 0.96
N LEU A 42 5.48 1.45 0.85
CA LEU A 42 4.47 1.31 1.88
C LEU A 42 4.86 0.17 2.84
N PRO A 43 4.34 0.19 4.08
CA PRO A 43 4.52 -0.91 5.02
C PRO A 43 4.01 -2.25 4.48
N GLU A 44 4.48 -3.34 5.10
CA GLU A 44 3.90 -4.66 4.89
C GLU A 44 2.40 -4.67 5.25
N MET A 45 1.57 -5.28 4.39
CA MET A 45 0.11 -5.31 4.55
C MET A 45 -0.51 -3.93 4.86
N PHE A 46 -0.02 -2.88 4.18
CA PHE A 46 -0.32 -1.48 4.50
C PHE A 46 -1.81 -1.15 4.62
N ALA A 47 -2.66 -1.86 3.87
CA ALA A 47 -4.10 -1.63 3.84
C ALA A 47 -4.84 -2.33 4.99
N THR A 48 -4.29 -3.36 5.61
CA THR A 48 -5.04 -4.21 6.55
C THR A 48 -4.39 -4.34 7.92
N GLY A 49 -3.09 -4.03 8.02
CA GLY A 49 -2.26 -4.48 9.12
C GLY A 49 -1.95 -5.97 9.01
N PHE A 50 -0.97 -6.42 9.78
CA PHE A 50 -0.49 -7.81 9.82
C PHE A 50 -1.49 -8.74 10.52
N SER A 51 -2.72 -8.81 10.00
CA SER A 51 -3.80 -9.56 10.62
C SER A 51 -3.68 -11.06 10.36
N MET A 52 -3.98 -11.83 11.40
CA MET A 52 -4.12 -13.29 11.31
C MET A 52 -5.46 -13.72 10.70
N ASN A 53 -6.41 -12.79 10.53
CA ASN A 53 -7.64 -13.00 9.77
C ASN A 53 -7.38 -12.94 8.25
N ALA A 54 -6.41 -13.72 7.80
CA ALA A 54 -5.82 -13.59 6.47
C ALA A 54 -6.84 -13.84 5.35
N GLN A 55 -7.85 -14.70 5.59
CA GLN A 55 -8.89 -14.99 4.60
C GLN A 55 -9.78 -13.77 4.34
N ALA A 56 -10.20 -13.08 5.40
CA ALA A 56 -10.97 -11.85 5.27
C ALA A 56 -10.13 -10.75 4.60
N MET A 57 -8.86 -10.61 5.00
CA MET A 57 -7.99 -9.59 4.42
C MET A 57 -7.71 -9.82 2.93
N ALA A 58 -7.47 -11.07 2.53
CA ALA A 58 -7.26 -11.43 1.12
C ALA A 58 -8.49 -11.20 0.23
N SER A 59 -9.70 -11.09 0.80
CA SER A 59 -10.90 -10.73 0.02
C SER A 59 -10.84 -9.32 -0.55
N HIS A 60 -9.98 -8.45 -0.02
CA HIS A 60 -9.77 -7.08 -0.50
C HIS A 60 -8.65 -6.96 -1.55
N ALA A 61 -7.98 -8.06 -1.92
CA ALA A 61 -6.79 -8.04 -2.77
C ALA A 61 -6.97 -7.25 -4.06
N ASP A 62 -8.04 -7.52 -4.81
CA ASP A 62 -8.30 -6.85 -6.09
C ASP A 62 -8.57 -5.35 -5.92
N THR A 63 -9.29 -4.98 -4.85
CA THR A 63 -9.58 -3.57 -4.53
C THR A 63 -8.29 -2.83 -4.18
N ILE A 64 -7.42 -3.44 -3.36
CA ILE A 64 -6.15 -2.85 -2.96
C ILE A 64 -5.22 -2.75 -4.17
N ALA A 65 -5.13 -3.77 -5.02
CA ALA A 65 -4.28 -3.77 -6.22
C ALA A 65 -4.72 -2.70 -7.24
N ALA A 66 -6.03 -2.54 -7.45
CA ALA A 66 -6.57 -1.47 -8.27
C ALA A 66 -6.24 -0.08 -7.69
N TRP A 67 -6.37 0.08 -6.37
CA TRP A 67 -6.00 1.31 -5.69
C TRP A 67 -4.50 1.63 -5.84
N VAL A 68 -3.60 0.66 -5.65
CA VAL A 68 -2.14 0.86 -5.79
C VAL A 68 -1.81 1.36 -7.20
N SER A 69 -2.41 0.74 -8.21
CA SER A 69 -2.20 1.13 -9.61
C SER A 69 -2.67 2.57 -9.87
N GLU A 70 -3.84 2.94 -9.35
CA GLU A 70 -4.40 4.27 -9.53
C GLU A 70 -3.64 5.33 -8.72
N ALA A 71 -3.23 5.05 -7.48
CA ALA A 71 -2.45 5.96 -6.64
C ALA A 71 -1.08 6.23 -7.26
N ALA A 72 -0.38 5.21 -7.77
CA ALA A 72 0.88 5.37 -8.49
C ALA A 72 0.73 6.31 -9.69
N ARG A 73 -0.33 6.12 -10.49
CA ARG A 73 -0.64 6.96 -11.66
C ARG A 73 -0.99 8.39 -11.26
N ARG A 74 -1.84 8.56 -10.24
CA ARG A 74 -2.33 9.85 -9.74
C ARG A 74 -1.20 10.73 -9.22
N HIS A 75 -0.26 10.16 -8.48
CA HIS A 75 0.84 10.88 -7.85
C HIS A 75 2.14 10.88 -8.68
N GLY A 76 2.19 10.15 -9.80
CA GLY A 76 3.35 10.12 -10.68
C GLY A 76 4.58 9.42 -10.10
N VAL A 77 4.36 8.44 -9.21
CA VAL A 77 5.41 7.70 -8.49
C VAL A 77 5.32 6.19 -8.77
N TRP A 78 6.41 5.48 -8.53
CA TRP A 78 6.38 4.03 -8.37
C TRP A 78 6.01 3.67 -6.92
N LEU A 79 5.20 2.63 -6.74
CA LEU A 79 4.80 2.14 -5.42
C LEU A 79 5.30 0.72 -5.20
N ILE A 80 5.83 0.45 -4.01
CA ILE A 80 6.00 -0.90 -3.48
C ILE A 80 4.99 -1.07 -2.35
N ALA A 81 4.08 -2.03 -2.49
CA ALA A 81 2.97 -2.24 -1.58
C ALA A 81 2.73 -3.73 -1.35
N GLY A 82 2.83 -4.20 -0.10
CA GLY A 82 2.49 -5.56 0.28
C GLY A 82 1.02 -5.69 0.66
N LEU A 83 0.36 -6.77 0.25
CA LEU A 83 -1.05 -7.04 0.52
C LEU A 83 -1.32 -8.54 0.65
N ALA A 84 -2.31 -8.89 1.45
CA ALA A 84 -2.81 -10.26 1.46
C ALA A 84 -3.49 -10.59 0.12
N VAL A 85 -3.17 -11.76 -0.44
CA VAL A 85 -3.78 -12.30 -1.66
C VAL A 85 -4.28 -13.73 -1.43
N PRO A 86 -5.31 -14.18 -2.16
CA PRO A 86 -5.72 -15.58 -2.13
C PRO A 86 -4.57 -16.54 -2.49
N GLY A 87 -4.59 -17.73 -1.91
CA GLY A 87 -3.65 -18.81 -2.22
C GLY A 87 -4.34 -20.17 -2.19
N GLU A 88 -3.69 -21.19 -2.75
CA GLU A 88 -4.30 -22.51 -2.98
C GLU A 88 -4.76 -23.22 -1.69
N ALA A 89 -3.91 -23.19 -0.65
CA ALA A 89 -4.23 -23.79 0.66
C ALA A 89 -4.54 -22.74 1.74
N ARG A 90 -3.87 -21.58 1.67
CA ARG A 90 -4.05 -20.45 2.58
C ARG A 90 -3.67 -19.15 1.86
N PRO A 91 -4.21 -18.00 2.31
CA PRO A 91 -3.77 -16.70 1.83
C PRO A 91 -2.27 -16.49 1.97
N ARG A 92 -1.72 -15.66 1.08
CA ARG A 92 -0.32 -15.26 1.07
C ARG A 92 -0.22 -13.76 1.32
N ASN A 93 0.91 -13.35 1.85
CA ASN A 93 1.37 -11.96 1.82
C ASN A 93 2.49 -11.88 0.80
#